data_AF-A0A2U9T9J8-F1
#
_entry.id   AF-A0A2U9T9J8-F1
#
_cell.length_a   1.000
_cell.length_b   1.000
_cell.length_c   1.000
_cell.angle_alpha   90.00
_cell.angle_beta   90.00
_cell.angle_gamma   90.00
#
_symmetry.space_group_name_H-M   'P 1'
#
loop_
_entity.id
_entity.type
_entity.pdbx_description
1 polymer ?
#
loop_
_entity_poly.entity_id
_entity_poly.type
_entity_poly.pdbx_seq_one_letter_code
_entity_poly.pdbx_strand_id
1 'polypeptide(L)'
;MAKLATLKPRVQPAPSRIATMQPGSWRTGKQSSAARGYGYRWQQYRLRFLAEHPLCVMCQAEGRVTAATIVDHKQPHRGDERLFWEPTNHQALCKPHHDGEKQREEHEQA
;
A
#
# COMPACT_ATOMS: atom_id res chain seq x y z
N MET A 1 -36.28 9.03 44.40
CA MET A 1 -36.40 9.65 43.06
C MET A 1 -35.52 8.86 42.09
N ALA A 2 -36.09 7.93 41.32
CA ALA A 2 -35.31 7.15 40.36
C ALA A 2 -35.05 7.98 39.10
N LYS A 3 -33.78 8.16 38.71
CA LYS A 3 -33.41 8.85 37.47
C LYS A 3 -33.67 7.90 36.29
N LEU A 4 -34.50 8.32 35.34
CA LEU A 4 -34.68 7.63 34.06
C LEU A 4 -33.40 7.77 33.24
N ALA A 5 -32.79 6.65 32.86
CA ALA A 5 -31.66 6.61 31.94
C ALA A 5 -32.19 6.60 30.49
N THR A 6 -31.69 7.50 29.65
CA THR A 6 -32.05 7.56 28.23
C THR A 6 -31.42 6.39 27.45
N LEU A 7 -32.18 5.84 26.51
CA LEU A 7 -31.72 4.75 25.64
C LEU A 7 -30.62 5.26 24.70
N LYS A 8 -29.59 4.43 24.50
CA LYS A 8 -28.51 4.73 23.55
C LYS A 8 -29.07 4.74 22.11
N PRO A 9 -28.65 5.69 21.27
CA PRO A 9 -29.09 5.76 19.88
C PRO A 9 -28.70 4.48 19.12
N ARG A 10 -29.67 3.90 18.41
CA ARG A 10 -29.53 2.64 17.65
C ARG A 10 -28.95 2.85 16.25
N VAL A 11 -28.86 4.10 15.80
CA VAL A 11 -28.38 4.49 14.47
C VAL A 11 -26.98 5.06 14.59
N GLN A 12 -26.04 4.46 13.86
CA GLN A 12 -24.67 4.97 13.71
C GLN A 12 -24.70 6.22 12.81
N PRO A 13 -23.96 7.29 13.12
CA PRO A 13 -23.82 8.42 12.22
C PRO A 13 -23.20 7.94 10.90
N ALA A 14 -23.69 8.49 9.77
CA ALA A 14 -23.10 8.20 8.48
C ALA A 14 -21.63 8.68 8.45
N PRO A 15 -20.69 7.91 7.87
CA PRO A 15 -19.31 8.34 7.77
C PRO A 15 -19.21 9.60 6.91
N SER A 16 -18.27 10.49 7.27
CA SER A 16 -17.95 11.66 6.46
C SER A 16 -17.60 11.23 5.03
N ARG A 17 -18.26 11.83 4.03
CA ARG A 17 -17.92 11.66 2.62
C ARG A 17 -16.78 12.57 2.16
N ILE A 18 -16.35 13.49 3.03
CA ILE A 18 -15.30 14.45 2.73
C ILE A 18 -13.96 13.81 3.12
N ALA A 19 -13.07 13.66 2.14
CA ALA A 19 -11.71 13.17 2.37
C ALA A 19 -10.94 14.18 3.23
N THR A 20 -10.47 13.73 4.40
CA THR A 20 -9.62 14.56 5.28
C THR A 20 -8.21 14.63 4.70
N MET A 21 -7.80 15.80 4.22
CA MET A 21 -6.39 16.04 3.85
C MET A 21 -5.54 16.06 5.11
N GLN A 22 -4.58 15.14 5.20
CA GLN A 22 -3.59 15.11 6.28
C GLN A 22 -2.39 15.99 5.91
N PRO A 23 -2.19 17.16 6.56
CA PRO A 23 -1.04 18.02 6.30
C PRO A 23 0.26 17.31 6.72
N GLY A 24 1.34 17.52 5.97
CA GLY A 24 2.64 16.90 6.25
C GLY A 24 2.79 15.43 5.80
N SER A 25 1.76 14.82 5.21
CA SER A 25 1.90 13.50 4.59
C SER A 25 2.86 13.54 3.40
N TRP A 26 3.79 12.58 3.33
CA TRP A 26 4.68 12.40 2.17
C TRP A 26 3.90 12.20 0.86
N ARG A 27 2.65 11.73 0.95
CA ARG A 27 1.73 11.58 -0.20
C ARG A 27 1.15 12.92 -0.65
N THR A 28 0.95 13.87 0.28
CA THR A 28 0.29 15.16 0.03
C THR A 28 1.30 16.26 -0.34
N GLY A 29 2.56 16.16 0.09
CA GLY A 29 3.59 17.18 -0.16
C GLY A 29 4.15 17.22 -1.59
N LYS A 30 3.95 16.19 -2.42
CA LYS A 30 4.48 16.11 -3.79
C LYS A 30 3.33 16.02 -4.81
N GLN A 31 3.29 16.97 -5.74
CA GLN A 31 2.15 17.22 -6.64
C GLN A 31 1.84 16.09 -7.66
N SER A 32 2.76 15.14 -7.88
CA SER A 32 2.57 14.05 -8.84
C SER A 32 3.19 12.72 -8.39
N SER A 33 2.77 11.60 -8.98
CA SER A 33 3.41 10.28 -8.75
C SER A 33 4.89 10.28 -9.14
N ALA A 34 5.24 10.97 -10.23
CA ALA A 34 6.62 11.13 -10.67
C ALA A 34 7.46 11.89 -9.64
N ALA A 35 6.91 12.97 -9.05
CA ALA A 35 7.58 13.69 -7.97
C ALA A 35 7.81 12.79 -6.73
N ARG A 36 6.91 11.82 -6.49
CA ARG A 36 7.05 10.81 -5.43
C ARG A 36 8.04 9.68 -5.73
N GLY A 37 8.71 9.71 -6.88
CA GLY A 37 9.72 8.71 -7.29
C GLY A 37 9.23 7.72 -8.34
N TYR A 38 7.92 7.65 -8.60
CA TYR A 38 7.31 6.72 -9.55
C TYR A 38 7.35 7.20 -11.02
N GLY A 39 8.43 7.90 -11.41
CA GLY A 39 8.61 8.46 -12.76
C GLY A 39 9.24 7.49 -13.77
N TYR A 40 9.80 8.00 -14.86
CA TYR A 40 10.40 7.20 -15.94
C TYR A 40 11.47 6.20 -15.46
N ARG A 41 12.36 6.64 -14.57
CA ARG A 41 13.41 5.78 -13.98
C ARG A 41 12.79 4.56 -13.26
N TRP A 42 11.71 4.76 -12.54
CA TRP A 42 10.97 3.68 -11.87
C TRP A 42 10.33 2.73 -12.87
N GLN A 43 9.75 3.25 -13.96
CA GLN A 43 9.15 2.41 -15.00
C GLN A 43 10.18 1.49 -15.65
N GLN A 44 11.36 2.01 -15.99
CA GLN A 44 12.46 1.20 -16.54
C GLN A 44 12.95 0.14 -15.55
N TYR A 45 13.16 0.54 -14.29
CA TYR A 45 13.52 -0.38 -13.23
C TYR A 45 12.48 -1.50 -13.06
N ARG A 46 11.20 -1.14 -13.00
CA ARG A 46 10.09 -2.08 -12.86
C ARG A 46 10.07 -3.12 -13.98
N LEU A 47 10.29 -2.73 -15.23
CA LEU A 47 10.32 -3.66 -16.36
C LEU A 47 11.45 -4.69 -16.19
N ARG A 48 12.65 -4.24 -15.85
CA ARG A 48 13.79 -5.14 -15.61
C ARG A 48 13.53 -6.06 -14.42
N PHE A 49 13.07 -5.52 -13.29
CA PHE A 49 12.81 -6.28 -12.08
C PHE A 49 11.75 -7.38 -12.32
N LEU A 50 10.68 -7.09 -13.06
CA LEU A 50 9.66 -8.12 -13.37
C LEU A 50 10.15 -9.17 -14.38
N ALA A 51 11.14 -8.84 -15.23
CA ALA A 51 11.77 -9.84 -16.09
C ALA A 51 12.67 -10.79 -15.30
N GLU A 52 13.39 -10.28 -14.29
CA GLU A 52 14.25 -11.07 -13.38
C GLU A 52 13.43 -11.84 -12.33
N HIS A 53 12.30 -11.29 -11.90
CA HIS A 53 11.39 -11.85 -10.90
C HIS A 53 9.98 -12.05 -11.47
N PRO A 54 9.79 -13.01 -12.38
CA PRO A 54 8.54 -13.15 -13.15
C PRO A 54 7.37 -13.70 -12.33
N LEU A 55 7.60 -14.23 -11.12
CA LEU A 55 6.59 -14.91 -10.32
C LEU A 55 6.26 -14.15 -9.04
N CYS A 56 4.99 -14.22 -8.63
CA CYS A 56 4.53 -13.66 -7.36
C CYS A 56 5.14 -14.44 -6.20
N VAL A 57 5.89 -13.74 -5.33
CA VAL A 57 6.58 -14.38 -4.19
C VAL A 57 5.61 -14.98 -3.17
N MET A 58 4.44 -14.38 -2.98
CA MET A 58 3.40 -14.90 -2.07
C MET A 58 2.71 -16.14 -2.65
N CYS A 59 2.38 -16.14 -3.96
CA CYS A 59 1.90 -17.34 -4.62
C CYS A 59 2.92 -18.48 -4.52
N GLN A 60 4.21 -18.20 -4.70
CA GLN A 60 5.26 -19.22 -4.58
C GLN A 60 5.31 -19.83 -3.18
N ALA A 61 5.18 -19.01 -2.13
CA ALA A 61 5.13 -19.49 -0.75
C ALA A 61 3.92 -20.41 -0.49
N GLU A 62 2.82 -20.20 -1.21
CA GLU A 62 1.63 -21.05 -1.19
C GLU A 62 1.71 -22.26 -2.15
N GLY A 63 2.83 -22.47 -2.84
CA GLY A 63 2.99 -23.54 -3.83
C GLY A 63 2.25 -23.29 -5.16
N ARG A 64 1.87 -22.04 -5.45
CA ARG A 64 1.20 -21.63 -6.69
C ARG A 64 2.16 -20.90 -7.63
N VAL A 65 2.05 -21.17 -8.92
CA VAL A 65 2.78 -20.43 -9.96
C VAL A 65 1.86 -19.38 -10.55
N THR A 66 2.18 -18.11 -10.34
CA THR A 66 1.41 -16.98 -10.88
C THR A 66 2.35 -15.87 -11.29
N ALA A 67 2.13 -15.32 -12.48
CA ALA A 67 2.94 -14.20 -12.97
C ALA A 67 2.81 -12.97 -12.05
N ALA A 68 3.93 -12.36 -11.72
CA ALA A 68 3.96 -11.07 -11.05
C ALA A 68 3.67 -9.95 -12.06
N THR A 69 2.89 -8.97 -11.63
CA THR A 69 2.57 -7.77 -12.42
C THR A 69 2.88 -6.49 -11.68
N ILE A 70 3.26 -6.56 -10.41
CA ILE A 70 3.50 -5.42 -9.54
C ILE A 70 4.85 -5.59 -8.86
N VAL A 71 5.61 -4.49 -8.80
CA VAL A 71 6.79 -4.39 -7.95
C VAL A 71 6.39 -3.58 -6.75
N ASP A 72 6.45 -4.23 -5.60
CA ASP A 72 5.98 -3.73 -4.33
C ASP A 72 7.16 -3.44 -3.39
N HIS A 73 7.00 -2.45 -2.52
CA HIS A 73 7.95 -2.14 -1.46
C HIS A 73 7.58 -2.96 -0.22
N LYS A 74 8.43 -3.92 0.18
CA LYS A 74 8.22 -4.76 1.37
C LYS A 74 7.97 -3.89 2.60
N GLN A 75 8.89 -2.97 2.87
CA GLN A 75 8.75 -1.90 3.85
C GLN A 75 8.28 -0.61 3.16
N PRO A 76 7.17 0.00 3.61
CA PRO A 76 6.69 1.26 3.07
C PRO A 76 7.75 2.37 3.25
N HIS A 77 8.21 2.95 2.15
CA HIS A 77 9.31 3.91 2.18
C HIS A 77 8.94 5.26 2.85
N ARG A 78 7.64 5.60 2.96
CA ARG A 78 7.13 6.83 3.62
C ARG A 78 7.82 8.15 3.22
N GLY A 79 8.37 8.21 2.01
CA GLY A 79 9.12 9.36 1.49
C GLY A 79 10.64 9.28 1.63
N ASP A 80 11.19 8.26 2.29
CA ASP A 80 12.63 7.97 2.30
C ASP A 80 13.09 7.49 0.91
N GLU A 81 13.94 8.28 0.25
CA GLU A 81 14.44 7.99 -1.09
C GLU A 81 15.44 6.84 -1.13
N ARG A 82 16.20 6.62 -0.04
CA ARG A 82 17.12 5.49 0.04
C ARG A 82 16.32 4.19 0.12
N LEU A 83 15.33 4.15 1.00
CA LEU A 83 14.45 2.98 1.15
C LEU A 83 13.60 2.72 -0.09
N PHE A 84 13.26 3.77 -0.85
CA PHE A 84 12.55 3.65 -2.12
C PHE A 84 13.38 2.92 -3.19
N TRP A 85 14.69 3.18 -3.26
CA TRP A 85 15.59 2.60 -4.27
C TRP A 85 16.36 1.36 -3.79
N GLU A 86 16.18 0.96 -2.53
CA GLU A 86 16.84 -0.21 -1.94
C GLU A 86 16.38 -1.50 -2.65
N PRO A 87 17.24 -2.19 -3.44
CA PRO A 87 16.82 -3.34 -4.23
C PRO A 87 16.24 -4.48 -3.37
N THR A 88 16.80 -4.66 -2.16
CA THR A 88 16.36 -5.70 -1.23
C THR A 88 14.95 -5.46 -0.66
N ASN A 89 14.49 -4.20 -0.70
CA ASN A 89 13.16 -3.78 -0.27
C ASN A 89 12.08 -4.04 -1.34
N HIS A 90 12.43 -4.56 -2.51
CA HIS A 90 11.46 -4.83 -3.57
C HIS A 90 11.02 -6.29 -3.58
N GLN A 91 9.75 -6.53 -3.91
CA GLN A 91 9.20 -7.86 -4.17
C GLN A 91 8.26 -7.87 -5.36
N ALA A 92 8.19 -9.00 -6.06
CA ALA A 92 7.31 -9.22 -7.20
C ALA A 92 6.00 -9.83 -6.73
N LEU A 93 4.88 -9.16 -6.98
CA LEU A 93 3.55 -9.60 -6.55
C LEU A 93 2.57 -9.67 -7.73
N CYS A 94 1.58 -10.55 -7.60
CA CYS A 94 0.39 -10.51 -8.45
C CYS A 94 -0.59 -9.46 -7.89
N LYS A 95 -1.49 -8.96 -8.75
CA LYS A 95 -2.49 -7.97 -8.36
C LYS A 95 -3.37 -8.39 -7.17
N PRO A 96 -3.90 -9.64 -7.10
CA PRO A 96 -4.68 -10.09 -5.96
C PRO A 96 -3.95 -10.01 -4.60
N HIS A 97 -2.70 -10.46 -4.55
CA HIS A 97 -1.90 -10.42 -3.31
C HIS A 97 -1.51 -9.00 -2.92
N HIS A 98 -1.12 -8.18 -3.91
CA HIS A 98 -0.78 -6.78 -3.67
C HIS A 98 -1.97 -5.99 -3.11
N ASP A 99 -3.16 -6.12 -3.72
CA ASP A 99 -4.33 -5.33 -3.33
C ASP A 99 -5.04 -5.86 -2.07
N GLY A 100 -4.80 -7.13 -1.70
CA GLY A 100 -5.46 -7.80 -0.59
C GLY A 100 -4.56 -8.02 0.63
N GLU A 101 -3.76 -9.08 0.57
CA GLU A 101 -2.98 -9.55 1.72
C GLU A 101 -1.87 -8.56 2.10
N LYS A 102 -1.10 -8.06 1.12
CA LYS A 102 -0.06 -7.06 1.38
C LYS A 102 -0.64 -5.76 1.95
N GLN A 103 -1.75 -5.27 1.40
CA GLN A 103 -2.41 -4.09 1.95
C GLN A 103 -2.85 -4.32 3.41
N ARG A 104 -3.40 -5.49 3.73
CA ARG A 104 -3.77 -5.83 5.11
C ARG A 104 -2.56 -5.83 6.04
N GLU A 105 -1.46 -6.48 5.65
CA GLU A 105 -0.22 -6.49 6.42
C GLU A 105 0.32 -5.08 6.67
N GLU A 106 0.27 -4.19 5.68
CA GLU A 106 0.70 -2.79 5.84
C GLU A 106 -0.18 -2.02 6.83
N HIS A 107 -1.49 -2.27 6.80
CA HIS A 107 -2.44 -1.65 7.72
C HIS A 107 -2.27 -2.12 9.16
N GLU A 108 -1.92 -3.39 9.37
CA GLU A 108 -1.64 -3.95 10.69
C GLU A 108 -0.31 -3.44 11.29
N GLN A 109 0.63 -3.05 10.43
CA GLN A 109 1.94 -2.50 10.83
C GLN A 109 1.94 -0.97 11.02
N ALA A 110 0.83 -0.28 10.73
CA ALA A 110 0.71 1.18 10.76
C ALA A 110 0.19 1.70 12.10
#